data_AF-A0A2D9WD79-F1
#
_entry.id   AF-A0A2D9WD79-F1
#
_cell.length_a   1.000
_cell.length_b   1.000
_cell.length_c   1.000
_cell.angle_alpha   90.00
_cell.angle_beta   90.00
_cell.angle_gamma   90.00
#
_symmetry.space_group_name_H-M   'P 1'
#
loop_
_entity.id
_entity.type
_entity.pdbx_description
1 polymer ?
#
loop_
_entity_poly.entity_id
_entity_poly.type
_entity_poly.pdbx_seq_one_letter_code
_entity_poly.pdbx_strand_id
1 'polypeptide(L)' 'RLHKQNFRRLVVNGGLVEPTGQRDIQSRGRPAELFRFRREVLSERPVSGVGLPSLRTIG' A
#
# COMPACT_ATOMS: atom_id res chain seq x y z
N ARG A 1 2.56 14.58 11.67
CA ARG A 1 3.78 13.76 11.45
C ARG A 1 3.36 12.41 10.85
N LEU A 2 3.93 12.00 9.72
CA LEU A 2 3.54 10.76 9.05
C LEU A 2 4.18 9.52 9.72
N HIS A 3 3.38 8.51 10.04
CA HIS A 3 3.89 7.24 10.55
C HIS A 3 4.25 6.29 9.39
N LYS A 4 5.53 6.22 9.04
CA LYS A 4 6.02 5.55 7.81
C LYS A 4 5.59 4.09 7.68
N GLN A 5 5.61 3.32 8.76
CA GLN A 5 5.20 1.91 8.72
C GLN A 5 3.70 1.75 8.46
N ASN A 6 2.87 2.60 9.07
CA ASN A 6 1.43 2.57 8.88
C ASN A 6 1.07 3.03 7.46
N PHE A 7 1.74 4.08 6.99
CA PHE A 7 1.59 4.56 5.61
C PHE A 7 1.92 3.47 4.60
N ARG A 8 3.07 2.80 4.73
CA ARG A 8 3.46 1.70 3.83
C ARG A 8 2.43 0.57 3.82
N ARG A 9 1.95 0.16 5.00
CA ARG A 9 0.93 -0.89 5.12
C ARG A 9 -0.37 -0.48 4.45
N LEU A 10 -0.79 0.77 4.63
CA LEU A 10 -2.02 1.30 4.05
C LEU A 10 -1.97 1.30 2.52
N VAL A 11 -0.89 1.84 1.93
CA VAL A 11 -0.83 1.96 0.47
C VAL A 11 -0.68 0.62 -0.25
N VAL A 12 0.02 -0.35 0.36
CA VAL A 12 0.18 -1.70 -0.21
C VAL A 12 -1.07 -2.54 0.02
N ASN A 13 -1.54 -2.65 1.27
CA ASN A 13 -2.69 -3.51 1.58
C ASN A 13 -4.00 -2.95 1.05
N GLY A 14 -4.11 -1.63 0.90
CA GLY A 14 -5.24 -0.97 0.25
C GLY A 14 -5.21 -1.04 -1.27
N GLY A 15 -4.23 -1.74 -1.87
CA GLY A 15 -4.15 -1.91 -3.31
C GLY A 15 -3.94 -0.61 -4.09
N LEU A 16 -3.43 0.45 -3.46
CA LEU A 16 -3.22 1.75 -4.12
C LEU A 16 -2.03 1.73 -5.07
N VAL A 17 -1.09 0.82 -4.82
CA VAL A 17 0.13 0.64 -5.61
C VAL A 17 0.37 -0.82 -5.91
N GLU A 18 1.06 -1.08 -7.02
CA GLU A 18 1.52 -2.40 -7.43
C GLU A 18 3.05 -2.44 -7.50
N PRO A 19 3.68 -3.58 -7.18
CA PRO A 19 5.12 -3.74 -7.34
C PRO A 19 5.49 -3.76 -8.82
N THR A 20 6.59 -3.12 -9.18
CA THR A 20 7.09 -3.12 -10.57
C THR A 20 8.09 -4.25 -10.85
N GLY A 21 8.50 -4.99 -9.82
CA GLY A 21 9.61 -5.95 -9.89
C GLY A 21 11.00 -5.29 -9.99
N GLN A 22 11.06 -3.97 -10.16
CA GLN A 22 12.29 -3.21 -10.26
C GLN A 22 12.76 -2.71 -8.89
N ARG A 23 14.07 -2.47 -8.78
CA ARG A 23 14.69 -1.88 -7.60
C ARG A 23 15.54 -0.68 -8.02
N ASP A 24 15.47 0.40 -7.24
CA ASP A 24 16.33 1.57 -7.42
C ASP A 24 17.72 1.31 -6.83
N ILE A 25 18.68 1.13 -7.74
CA ILE A 25 20.08 0.84 -7.45
C ILE A 25 20.89 2.13 -7.23
N GLN A 26 20.35 3.30 -7.61
CA GLN A 26 21.06 4.58 -7.45
C GLN A 26 20.87 5.19 -6.05
N SER A 27 19.86 4.73 -5.32
CA SER A 27 19.65 5.13 -3.94
C SER A 27 20.81 4.67 -3.03
N ARG A 28 21.35 5.58 -2.20
CA ARG A 28 22.45 5.26 -1.26
C ARG A 28 21.93 4.26 -0.22
N GLY A 29 22.51 3.05 -0.16
CA GLY A 29 22.15 2.00 0.81
C GLY A 29 21.57 0.73 0.16
N ARG A 30 20.64 0.06 0.84
CA ARG A 30 19.94 -1.13 0.30
C ARG A 30 19.02 -0.68 -0.85
N PRO A 31 19.04 -1.37 -2.02
CA PRO A 31 18.17 -1.04 -3.13
C PRO A 31 16.70 -1.00 -2.71
N ALA A 32 16.02 0.11 -3.01
CA ALA A 32 14.61 0.30 -2.71
C ALA A 32 13.73 -0.35 -3.79
N GLU A 33 12.68 -1.06 -3.40
CA GLU A 33 11.71 -1.59 -4.37
C GLU A 33 10.85 -0.48 -4.97
N LEU A 34 10.63 -0.54 -6.29
CA LEU A 34 9.84 0.44 -7.02
C LEU A 34 8.38 -0.01 -7.14
N PHE A 35 7.48 0.93 -6.89
CA PHE A 35 6.03 0.75 -6.96
C PHE A 35 5.42 1.71 -7.98
N ARG A 36 4.34 1.27 -8.62
CA ARG A 36 3.54 2.10 -9.53
C ARG A 36 2.16 2.36 -8.92
N PHE A 37 1.66 3.58 -9.07
CA PHE A 37 0.29 3.89 -8.68
C PHE A 37 -0.71 3.23 -9.65
N ARG A 38 -1.69 2.52 -9.09
CA ARG A 38 -2.78 1.89 -9.84
C ARG A 38 -3.83 2.94 -10.19
N ARG A 39 -3.90 3.34 -11.47
CA ARG A 39 -4.81 4.43 -11.91
C ARG A 39 -6.27 4.02 -11.80
N GLU A 40 -6.55 2.75 -11.97
CA GLU A 40 -7.88 2.13 -11.86
C GLU A 40 -8.51 2.32 -10.49
N VAL A 41 -7.71 2.50 -9.42
CA VAL A 41 -8.19 2.79 -8.06
C VAL A 41 -9.04 4.07 -8.01
N LEU A 42 -8.79 5.03 -8.91
CA LEU A 42 -9.60 6.25 -9.00
C LEU A 42 -10.99 5.99 -9.61
N SER A 43 -11.13 4.92 -10.39
CA SER A 43 -12.37 4.51 -11.05
C SER A 43 -13.08 3.38 -10.30
N GLU A 44 -12.38 2.68 -9.40
CA GLU A 44 -12.96 1.78 -8.42
C GLU A 44 -13.90 2.59 -7.52
N ARG A 45 -15.18 2.66 -7.91
CA ARG A 45 -16.25 3.03 -7.00
C ARG A 45 -16.22 1.98 -5.89
N PRO A 46 -16.12 2.36 -4.60
CA PRO A 46 -16.31 1.38 -3.54
C PRO A 46 -17.70 0.79 -3.75
N VAL A 47 -17.75 -0.45 -4.22
CA VAL A 47 -18.97 -1.25 -4.19
C VAL A 47 -19.25 -1.40 -2.70
N SER A 48 -20.26 -0.68 -2.23
CA SER A 48 -20.73 -0.55 -0.85
C SER A 48 -20.05 -1.51 0.15
N GLY A 49 -19.21 -0.98 1.04
CA GLY A 49 -18.60 -1.79 2.09
C GLY A 49 -17.29 -1.24 2.61
N VAL A 50 -17.33 -0.12 3.34
CA VAL A 50 -16.30 0.14 4.35
C VAL A 50 -16.43 -0.96 5.40
N GLY A 51 -15.73 -2.07 5.20
CA GLY A 51 -15.54 -3.09 6.23
C GLY A 51 -14.57 -2.54 7.26
N LEU A 52 -15.10 -2.09 8.39
CA LEU A 52 -14.26 -1.79 9.56
C LEU A 52 -13.46 -3.04 9.93
N PRO A 53 -12.19 -2.90 10.35
CA PRO A 53 -11.36 -4.03 10.70
C PRO A 53 -12.06 -4.85 11.79
N SER A 54 -12.29 -6.14 11.51
CA SER A 54 -12.76 -7.11 12.51
C SER A 54 -11.81 -7.06 13.71
N LEU A 55 -12.35 -6.73 14.88
CA LEU A 55 -11.63 -6.84 16.14
C LEU A 55 -11.22 -8.31 16.32
N ARG A 56 -9.91 -8.56 16.32
CA ARG A 56 -9.37 -9.84 16.76
C ARG A 56 -9.73 -10.00 18.23
N THR A 57 -10.73 -10.81 18.54
CA THR A 57 -10.89 -11.39 19.88
C THR A 57 -9.66 -12.26 20.13
N ILE A 58 -8.78 -11.75 20.99
CA ILE A 58 -7.77 -12.54 21.67
C ILE A 58 -8.50 -13.36 22.73
N GLY A 59 -8.54 -14.67 22.52
CA GLY A 59 -8.83 -15.65 23.59
C GLY A 59 -7.60 -15.87 24.46
#